data_AF-A0A1S6HQ63-F1
#
_entry.id   AF-A0A1S6HQ63-F1
#
_cell.length_a   1.000
_cell.length_b   1.000
_cell.length_c   1.000
_cell.angle_alpha   90.00
_cell.angle_beta   90.00
_cell.angle_gamma   90.00
#
_symmetry.space_group_name_H-M   'P 1'
#
loop_
_entity.id
_entity.type
_entity.pdbx_description
1 polymer ?
#
loop_
_entity_poly.entity_id
_entity_poly.type
_entity_poly.pdbx_seq_one_letter_code
_entity_poly.pdbx_strand_id
1 'polypeptide(L)'
;MTNSTYYFGNFNDQTFTHNCCIFKMDTIMKKLREIVYKTLVDNFNISPSLLSRIEGDEPIAIELKGGEEIFVYLQKGALQTFIEIPLCDQRMLRNKSPKIIESLMSDDEVFFSIKKEKLIFLTEFSADVTDVERKLADKLILFNNMVSYIKS
;
A
#
# COMPACT_ATOMS: atom_id res chain seq x y z
N MET A 1 -1.24 34.67 57.08
CA MET A 1 0.13 34.73 56.54
C MET A 1 0.41 33.34 55.98
N THR A 2 0.63 33.04 54.70
CA THR A 2 0.96 33.79 53.48
C THR A 2 0.54 32.92 52.28
N ASN A 3 0.04 33.54 51.21
CA ASN A 3 -0.26 32.91 49.92
C ASN A 3 1.01 32.42 49.23
N SER A 4 0.91 31.33 48.46
CA SER A 4 1.89 31.01 47.41
C SER A 4 1.16 30.49 46.18
N THR A 5 1.00 31.38 45.22
CA THR A 5 0.46 31.16 43.87
C THR A 5 1.57 30.54 43.00
N TYR A 6 1.31 29.42 42.32
CA TYR A 6 2.20 28.90 41.29
C TYR A 6 1.69 29.31 39.91
N TYR A 7 2.57 29.93 39.12
CA TYR A 7 2.34 30.35 37.75
C TYR A 7 2.22 29.13 36.83
N PHE A 8 1.10 29.01 36.11
CA PHE A 8 1.02 28.21 34.89
C PHE A 8 1.65 29.02 33.76
N GLY A 9 2.86 28.65 33.35
CA GLY A 9 3.41 29.09 32.07
C GLY A 9 2.74 28.33 30.94
N ASN A 10 2.03 29.05 30.07
CA ASN A 10 1.53 28.53 28.80
C ASN A 10 2.71 28.07 27.94
N PHE A 11 2.93 26.76 27.84
CA PHE A 11 3.75 26.17 26.78
C PHE A 11 2.86 25.94 25.56
N ASN A 12 3.19 26.61 24.45
CA ASN A 12 2.55 26.40 23.15
C ASN A 12 2.84 24.98 22.65
N ASP A 13 1.86 24.09 22.78
CA ASP A 13 1.91 22.67 22.41
C ASP A 13 1.84 22.40 20.88
N GLN A 14 1.65 23.44 20.07
CA GLN A 14 1.38 23.30 18.64
C GLN A 14 2.65 23.12 17.79
N THR A 15 3.82 23.62 18.21
CA THR A 15 5.07 23.46 17.45
C THR A 15 5.74 22.10 17.68
N PHE A 16 5.54 21.48 18.86
CA PHE A 16 6.15 20.20 19.19
C PHE A 16 5.42 19.03 18.51
N THR A 17 4.09 19.09 18.44
CA THR A 17 3.27 18.15 17.69
C THR A 17 3.53 18.26 16.18
N HIS A 18 3.67 19.46 15.64
CA HIS A 18 3.95 19.66 14.21
C HIS A 18 5.31 19.08 13.79
N ASN A 19 6.38 19.37 14.55
CA ASN A 19 7.71 18.81 14.26
C ASN A 19 7.74 17.28 14.43
N CYS A 20 7.10 16.73 15.46
CA CYS A 20 7.02 15.28 15.66
C CYS A 20 6.27 14.57 14.52
N CYS A 21 5.18 15.17 14.02
CA CYS A 21 4.45 14.64 12.87
C CYS A 21 5.31 14.63 11.60
N ILE A 22 6.06 15.70 11.33
CA ILE A 22 6.95 15.80 10.17
C ILE A 22 8.06 14.74 10.24
N PHE A 23 8.78 14.64 11.36
CA PHE A 23 9.83 13.62 11.55
C PHE A 23 9.29 12.18 11.45
N LYS A 24 8.08 11.93 11.96
CA LYS A 24 7.43 10.61 11.90
C LYS A 24 7.00 10.26 10.46
N MET A 25 6.48 11.23 9.70
CA MET A 25 6.14 11.06 8.28
C MET A 25 7.39 10.80 7.44
N ASP A 26 8.48 11.55 7.64
CA ASP A 26 9.75 11.35 6.92
C ASP A 26 10.32 9.93 7.09
N THR A 27 10.18 9.35 8.29
CA THR A 27 10.68 8.00 8.61
C THR A 27 9.81 6.92 7.98
N ILE A 28 8.49 7.12 7.98
CA ILE A 28 7.52 6.22 7.35
C ILE A 28 7.74 6.18 5.83
N MET A 29 7.92 7.34 5.19
CA MET A 29 8.11 7.40 3.74
C MET A 29 9.45 6.82 3.29
N LYS A 30 10.52 6.95 4.09
CA LYS A 30 11.79 6.26 3.81
C LYS A 30 11.62 4.75 3.88
N LYS A 31 10.94 4.24 4.90
CA LYS A 31 10.67 2.80 5.07
C LYS A 31 9.82 2.24 3.92
N LEU A 32 8.73 2.91 3.53
CA LEU A 32 7.90 2.50 2.41
C LEU A 32 8.72 2.40 1.10
N ARG A 33 9.54 3.42 0.83
CA ARG A 33 10.40 3.45 -0.37
C ARG A 33 11.42 2.33 -0.36
N GLU A 34 12.07 2.09 0.78
CA GLU A 34 13.03 1.00 0.90
C GLU A 34 12.40 -0.36 0.62
N ILE A 35 11.23 -0.63 1.21
CA ILE A 35 10.51 -1.89 1.02
C ILE A 35 10.14 -2.07 -0.45
N VAL A 36 9.48 -1.07 -1.07
CA VAL A 36 9.05 -1.17 -2.47
C VAL A 36 10.27 -1.30 -3.40
N TYR A 37 11.32 -0.52 -3.16
CA TYR A 37 12.55 -0.59 -3.95
C TYR A 37 13.16 -2.00 -3.92
N LYS A 38 13.38 -2.56 -2.73
CA LYS A 38 13.93 -3.92 -2.57
C LYS A 38 12.99 -4.97 -3.16
N THR A 39 11.68 -4.85 -2.97
CA THR A 39 10.71 -5.74 -3.63
C THR A 39 10.91 -5.73 -5.15
N LEU A 40 10.96 -4.56 -5.79
CA LEU A 40 11.07 -4.41 -7.25
C LEU A 40 12.43 -4.85 -7.79
N VAL A 41 13.51 -4.49 -7.12
CA VAL A 41 14.88 -4.82 -7.57
C VAL A 41 15.18 -6.30 -7.30
N ASP A 42 14.95 -6.78 -6.07
CA ASP A 42 15.42 -8.10 -5.64
C ASP A 42 14.49 -9.23 -6.10
N ASN A 43 13.19 -8.99 -6.24
CA ASN A 43 12.22 -10.04 -6.62
C ASN A 43 11.78 -9.96 -8.09
N PHE A 44 11.82 -8.78 -8.70
CA PHE A 44 11.39 -8.60 -10.09
C PHE A 44 12.53 -8.21 -11.04
N ASN A 45 13.76 -8.06 -10.54
CA ASN A 45 14.95 -7.70 -11.31
C ASN A 45 14.75 -6.41 -12.14
N ILE A 46 13.97 -5.46 -11.60
CA ILE A 46 13.73 -4.17 -12.22
C ILE A 46 14.97 -3.30 -12.02
N SER A 47 15.44 -2.66 -13.09
CA SER A 47 16.59 -1.76 -12.99
C SER A 47 16.29 -0.61 -12.03
N PRO A 48 17.16 -0.35 -11.03
CA PRO A 48 17.05 0.80 -10.14
C PRO A 48 16.90 2.14 -10.88
N SER A 49 17.47 2.25 -12.08
CA SER A 49 17.37 3.45 -12.93
C SER A 49 15.95 3.80 -13.37
N LEU A 50 15.02 2.83 -13.30
CA LEU A 50 13.61 3.02 -13.65
C LEU A 50 12.76 3.49 -12.45
N LEU A 51 13.33 3.46 -11.25
CA LEU A 51 12.65 3.78 -9.98
C LEU A 51 12.89 5.23 -9.53
N SER A 52 13.48 6.08 -10.38
CA SER A 52 13.79 7.48 -10.06
C SER A 52 12.56 8.36 -9.77
N ARG A 53 11.35 7.82 -9.94
CA ARG A 53 10.06 8.51 -9.74
C ARG A 53 9.41 8.22 -8.39
N ILE A 54 10.03 7.42 -7.53
CA ILE A 54 9.53 7.19 -6.17
C ILE A 54 9.95 8.38 -5.27
N GLU A 55 9.47 9.57 -5.61
CA GLU A 55 9.70 10.82 -4.86
C GLU A 55 8.35 11.46 -4.50
N GLY A 56 8.07 11.63 -3.20
CA GLY A 56 6.85 12.25 -2.69
C GLY A 56 6.35 11.67 -1.36
N ASP A 57 5.34 12.32 -0.77
CA ASP A 57 4.59 11.86 0.43
C ASP A 57 3.34 11.04 0.06
N GLU A 58 3.25 10.62 -1.21
CA GLU A 58 2.09 9.95 -1.80
C GLU A 58 2.25 8.43 -1.81
N PRO A 59 1.14 7.67 -1.94
CA PRO A 59 1.20 6.24 -2.24
C PRO A 59 2.09 5.97 -3.46
N ILE A 60 2.90 4.91 -3.41
CA ILE A 60 3.72 4.52 -4.55
C ILE A 60 2.84 3.79 -5.55
N ALA A 61 2.70 4.33 -6.75
CA ALA A 61 2.01 3.69 -7.86
C ALA A 61 2.99 2.85 -8.69
N ILE A 62 2.63 1.59 -8.93
CA ILE A 62 3.34 0.65 -9.78
C ILE A 62 2.48 0.38 -11.00
N GLU A 63 2.89 0.92 -12.15
CA GLU A 63 2.18 0.75 -13.42
C GLU A 63 2.36 -0.67 -13.98
N LEU A 64 1.24 -1.33 -14.27
CA LEU A 64 1.21 -2.62 -14.95
C LEU A 64 1.16 -2.42 -16.46
N LYS A 65 1.59 -3.43 -17.23
CA LYS A 65 1.56 -3.40 -18.71
C LYS A 65 0.17 -3.11 -19.30
N GLY A 66 -0.90 -3.38 -18.54
CA GLY A 66 -2.28 -3.13 -18.95
C GLY A 66 -2.77 -1.70 -18.75
N GLY A 67 -1.97 -0.82 -18.14
CA GLY A 67 -2.31 0.55 -17.76
C GLY A 67 -2.96 0.68 -16.37
N GLU A 68 -3.29 -0.43 -15.72
CA GLU A 68 -3.69 -0.42 -14.31
C GLU A 68 -2.51 -0.13 -13.39
N GLU A 69 -2.77 0.51 -12.25
CA GLU A 69 -1.77 0.84 -11.25
C GLU A 69 -2.05 0.07 -9.96
N ILE A 70 -0.99 -0.53 -9.39
CA ILE A 70 -1.02 -1.03 -8.02
C ILE A 70 -0.49 0.06 -7.11
N PHE A 71 -1.27 0.46 -6.13
CA PHE A 71 -0.88 1.46 -5.14
C PHE A 71 -0.39 0.79 -3.87
N VAL A 72 0.77 1.20 -3.36
CA VAL A 72 1.36 0.71 -2.12
C VAL A 72 1.52 1.88 -1.15
N TYR A 73 1.07 1.71 0.08
CA TYR A 73 1.24 2.72 1.12
C TYR A 73 1.53 2.11 2.49
N LEU A 74 2.18 2.89 3.35
CA LEU A 74 2.51 2.50 4.73
C LEU A 74 1.73 3.37 5.71
N GLN A 75 0.80 2.78 6.45
CA GLN A 75 0.00 3.49 7.45
C GLN A 75 0.03 2.75 8.79
N LYS A 76 0.40 3.47 9.85
CA LYS A 76 0.42 2.95 11.24
C LYS A 76 1.21 1.63 11.39
N GLY A 77 2.27 1.45 10.60
CA GLY A 77 3.10 0.24 10.64
C GLY A 77 2.57 -0.93 9.80
N ALA A 78 1.44 -0.77 9.11
CA ALA A 78 0.94 -1.74 8.15
C ALA A 78 1.16 -1.26 6.71
N LEU A 79 1.68 -2.16 5.87
CA LEU A 79 1.63 -1.97 4.43
C LEU A 79 0.23 -2.31 3.95
N GLN A 80 -0.37 -1.38 3.23
CA GLN A 80 -1.58 -1.65 2.49
C GLN A 80 -1.28 -1.50 1.00
N THR A 81 -1.77 -2.45 0.23
CA THR A 81 -1.61 -2.49 -1.23
C THR A 81 -2.98 -2.68 -1.85
N PHE A 82 -3.30 -1.92 -2.89
CA PHE A 82 -4.58 -2.05 -3.59
C PHE A 82 -4.47 -1.79 -5.08
N ILE A 83 -5.45 -2.31 -5.82
CA ILE A 83 -5.64 -2.07 -7.25
C ILE A 83 -7.12 -1.96 -7.55
N GLU A 84 -7.47 -1.05 -8.45
CA GLU A 84 -8.81 -0.92 -9.01
C GLU A 84 -8.81 -1.40 -10.46
N ILE A 85 -9.66 -2.37 -10.77
CA ILE A 85 -9.80 -2.94 -12.11
C ILE A 85 -11.17 -2.56 -12.66
N PRO A 86 -11.25 -1.73 -13.71
CA PRO A 86 -12.50 -1.45 -14.39
C PRO A 86 -13.14 -2.72 -14.95
N LEU A 87 -14.45 -2.86 -14.77
CA LEU A 87 -15.25 -3.95 -15.27
C LEU A 87 -16.05 -3.45 -16.47
N CYS A 88 -15.58 -3.76 -17.68
CA CYS A 88 -16.29 -3.41 -18.91
C CYS A 88 -17.65 -4.13 -19.04
N ASP A 89 -17.76 -5.35 -18.50
CA ASP A 89 -19.00 -6.13 -18.44
C ASP A 89 -19.08 -6.92 -17.13
N GLN A 90 -20.10 -6.66 -16.31
CA GLN A 90 -20.33 -7.39 -15.05
C GLN A 90 -20.63 -8.87 -15.26
N ARG A 91 -21.12 -9.29 -16.44
CA ARG A 91 -21.38 -10.71 -16.74
C ARG A 91 -20.09 -11.53 -16.74
N MET A 92 -18.97 -10.91 -17.12
CA MET A 92 -17.67 -11.55 -17.11
C MET A 92 -17.29 -12.01 -15.69
N LEU A 93 -17.66 -11.27 -14.65
CA LEU A 93 -17.42 -11.70 -13.26
C LEU A 93 -18.13 -13.00 -12.93
N ARG A 94 -19.33 -13.25 -13.46
CA ARG A 94 -20.06 -14.51 -13.21
C ARG A 94 -19.30 -15.72 -13.77
N ASN A 95 -18.66 -15.54 -14.92
CA ASN A 95 -17.90 -16.59 -15.58
C ASN A 95 -16.52 -16.78 -14.93
N LYS A 96 -15.92 -15.69 -14.44
CA LYS A 96 -14.56 -15.69 -13.90
C LYS A 96 -14.49 -15.88 -12.38
N SER A 97 -15.60 -15.72 -11.67
CA SER A 97 -15.64 -15.77 -10.21
C SER A 97 -15.08 -17.05 -9.61
N PRO A 98 -15.27 -18.28 -10.16
CA PRO A 98 -14.72 -19.47 -9.51
C PRO A 98 -13.20 -19.41 -9.35
N LYS A 99 -12.49 -19.03 -10.42
CA LYS A 99 -11.03 -18.90 -10.40
C LYS A 99 -10.54 -17.70 -9.59
N ILE A 100 -11.31 -16.59 -9.59
CA ILE A 100 -11.00 -15.44 -8.73
C ILE A 100 -11.07 -15.87 -7.26
N ILE A 101 -12.15 -16.55 -6.86
CA ILE A 101 -12.32 -17.05 -5.48
C ILE A 101 -11.24 -18.07 -5.14
N GLU A 102 -10.95 -19.04 -6.01
CA GLU A 102 -9.87 -20.01 -5.79
C GLU A 102 -8.52 -19.33 -5.55
N SER A 103 -8.19 -18.32 -6.35
CA SER A 103 -6.93 -17.59 -6.22
C SER A 103 -6.90 -16.65 -5.00
N LEU A 104 -8.07 -16.25 -4.47
CA LEU A 104 -8.18 -15.54 -3.20
C LEU A 104 -8.05 -16.50 -2.00
N MET A 105 -8.50 -17.74 -2.13
CA MET A 105 -8.35 -18.74 -1.07
C MET A 105 -6.89 -19.14 -0.84
N SER A 106 -5.98 -18.89 -1.78
CA SER A 106 -4.54 -19.12 -1.58
C SER A 106 -3.86 -18.04 -0.74
N ASP A 107 -4.54 -16.94 -0.42
CA ASP A 107 -3.97 -15.82 0.33
C ASP A 107 -5.01 -15.20 1.28
N ASP A 108 -4.84 -15.45 2.58
CA ASP A 108 -5.79 -15.07 3.64
C ASP A 108 -5.80 -13.58 4.00
N GLU A 109 -4.88 -12.79 3.43
CA GLU A 109 -4.75 -11.35 3.68
C GLU A 109 -5.24 -10.49 2.52
N VAL A 110 -5.85 -11.13 1.50
CA VAL A 110 -6.40 -10.42 0.34
C VAL A 110 -7.90 -10.32 0.46
N PHE A 111 -8.36 -9.08 0.50
CA PHE A 111 -9.75 -8.70 0.44
C PHE A 111 -10.09 -8.31 -1.00
N PHE A 112 -11.31 -8.63 -1.41
CA PHE A 112 -11.86 -8.13 -2.66
C PHE A 112 -13.21 -7.47 -2.42
N SER A 113 -13.51 -6.47 -3.23
CA SER A 113 -14.80 -5.80 -3.23
C SER A 113 -15.21 -5.44 -4.65
N ILE A 114 -16.50 -5.44 -4.91
CA ILE A 114 -17.07 -4.94 -6.17
C ILE A 114 -17.78 -3.63 -5.85
N LYS A 115 -17.32 -2.53 -6.44
CA LYS A 115 -17.90 -1.20 -6.25
C LYS A 115 -18.24 -0.60 -7.60
N LYS A 116 -19.55 -0.46 -7.88
CA LYS A 116 -20.07 0.02 -9.17
C LYS A 116 -19.56 -0.85 -10.34
N GLU A 117 -18.71 -0.27 -11.19
CA GLU A 117 -18.11 -0.88 -12.38
C GLU A 117 -16.63 -1.20 -12.16
N LYS A 118 -16.23 -1.44 -10.91
CA LYS A 118 -14.84 -1.74 -10.55
C LYS A 118 -14.76 -2.93 -9.61
N LEU A 119 -13.76 -3.78 -9.85
CA LEU A 119 -13.28 -4.75 -8.89
C LEU A 119 -12.09 -4.15 -8.16
N ILE A 120 -12.09 -4.22 -6.84
CA ILE A 120 -11.06 -3.68 -5.99
C ILE A 120 -10.43 -4.86 -5.26
N PHE A 121 -9.11 -5.03 -5.40
CA PHE A 121 -8.33 -5.92 -4.55
C PHE A 121 -7.52 -5.09 -3.57
N LEU A 122 -7.45 -5.58 -2.34
CA LEU A 122 -6.83 -4.91 -1.21
C LEU A 122 -6.10 -5.94 -0.37
N THR A 123 -4.94 -5.61 0.13
CA THR A 123 -4.26 -6.40 1.17
C THR A 123 -3.65 -5.46 2.19
N GLU A 124 -3.67 -5.87 3.45
CA GLU A 124 -3.06 -5.14 4.57
C GLU A 124 -2.29 -6.12 5.44
N PHE A 125 -1.00 -5.84 5.68
CA PHE A 125 -0.14 -6.68 6.51
C PHE A 125 0.92 -5.84 7.22
N SER A 126 1.44 -6.35 8.35
CA SER A 126 2.48 -5.65 9.11
C SER A 126 3.74 -5.42 8.28
N ALA A 127 4.28 -4.20 8.35
CA ALA A 127 5.55 -3.82 7.73
C ALA A 127 6.78 -4.19 8.59
N ASP A 128 6.57 -4.83 9.74
CA ASP A 128 7.61 -5.23 10.69
C ASP A 128 7.92 -6.73 10.62
N VAL A 129 7.36 -7.45 9.64
CA VAL A 129 7.67 -8.87 9.40
C VAL A 129 9.03 -9.03 8.72
N THR A 130 9.75 -10.11 9.03
CA THR A 130 11.12 -10.36 8.56
C THR A 130 11.25 -10.38 7.03
N ASP A 131 10.24 -10.89 6.31
CA ASP A 131 10.26 -11.06 4.85
C ASP A 131 9.23 -10.16 4.16
N VAL A 132 9.12 -8.90 4.61
CA VAL A 132 8.12 -7.95 4.14
C VAL A 132 8.21 -7.71 2.63
N GLU A 133 9.42 -7.67 2.08
CA GLU A 133 9.67 -7.45 0.66
C GLU A 133 9.17 -8.62 -0.20
N ARG A 134 9.40 -9.86 0.28
CA ARG A 134 8.96 -11.09 -0.38
C ARG A 134 7.45 -11.19 -0.35
N LYS A 135 6.86 -10.91 0.81
CA LYS A 135 5.41 -10.88 0.99
C LYS A 135 4.75 -9.88 0.06
N LEU A 136 5.29 -8.66 -0.04
CA LEU A 136 4.81 -7.67 -0.99
C LEU A 136 4.93 -8.18 -2.44
N ALA A 137 6.05 -8.82 -2.80
CA ALA A 137 6.22 -9.40 -4.14
C ALA A 137 5.13 -10.42 -4.48
N ASP A 138 4.80 -11.32 -3.55
CA ASP A 138 3.75 -12.32 -3.75
C ASP A 138 2.37 -11.66 -3.97
N LYS A 139 2.06 -10.57 -3.24
CA LYS A 139 0.82 -9.79 -3.47
C LYS A 139 0.81 -9.11 -4.84
N LEU A 140 1.91 -8.51 -5.27
CA LEU A 140 2.03 -7.88 -6.58
C LEU A 140 1.85 -8.89 -7.72
N ILE A 141 2.42 -10.09 -7.58
CA ILE A 141 2.23 -11.20 -8.53
C ILE A 141 0.76 -11.59 -8.60
N LEU A 142 0.11 -11.79 -7.45
CA LEU A 142 -1.30 -12.12 -7.39
C LEU A 142 -2.15 -11.06 -8.10
N PHE A 143 -1.94 -9.79 -7.81
CA PHE A 143 -2.70 -8.69 -8.42
C PHE A 143 -2.48 -8.63 -9.93
N ASN A 144 -1.23 -8.76 -10.40
CA ASN A 144 -0.93 -8.78 -11.83
C ASN A 144 -1.59 -9.97 -12.55
N ASN A 145 -1.60 -11.15 -11.92
CA ASN A 145 -2.26 -12.34 -12.46
C ASN A 145 -3.79 -12.16 -12.52
N MET A 146 -4.38 -11.55 -11.50
CA MET A 146 -5.81 -11.22 -11.46
C MET A 146 -6.19 -10.26 -12.57
N VAL A 147 -5.45 -9.17 -12.74
CA VAL A 147 -5.66 -8.20 -13.83
C VAL A 147 -5.62 -8.91 -15.18
N SER A 148 -4.58 -9.72 -15.41
CA SER A 148 -4.41 -10.46 -16.65
C SER A 148 -5.60 -11.39 -16.92
N TYR A 149 -6.04 -12.14 -15.91
CA TYR A 149 -7.17 -13.05 -16.03
C TYR A 149 -8.51 -12.33 -16.21
N ILE A 150 -8.70 -11.19 -15.56
CA ILE A 150 -9.92 -10.39 -15.68
C ILE A 150 -10.00 -9.73 -17.06
N LYS A 151 -8.88 -9.31 -17.65
CA LYS A 151 -8.86 -8.65 -18.95
C LYS A 151 -8.81 -9.61 -20.16
N SER A 152 -8.38 -10.86 -19.97
CA SER A 152 -8.34 -11.89 -21.02
C SER A 152 -9.72 -12.38 -21.44
#